data_AF-A0A834TKN3-F1
#
_entry.id   AF-A0A834TKN3-F1
#
_cell.length_a   1.000
_cell.length_b   1.000
_cell.length_c   1.000
_cell.angle_alpha   90.00
_cell.angle_beta   90.00
_cell.angle_gamma   90.00
#
_symmetry.space_group_name_H-M   'P 1'
#
loop_
_entity.id
_entity.type
_entity.pdbx_description
1 polymer ?
#
loop_
_entity_poly.entity_id
_entity_poly.type
_entity_poly.pdbx_seq_one_letter_code
_entity_poly.pdbx_strand_id
1 'polypeptide(L)'
;MYNRCNKFNPLWNSLVLHTKNGQQYLGKVYMIGINFEDNHVSTRLGNYLARPILRHECNVNLTFKEGVKLLEKCMRVLLHHDRSTVNKIQIAEITEEGTTIYTPISLKTY
;
A
#
# COMPACT_ATOMS: atom_id res chain seq x y z
N MET A 1 -16.66 0.18 8.84
CA MET A 1 -16.18 1.55 9.11
C MET A 1 -17.30 2.54 9.32
N TYR A 2 -18.20 2.73 8.34
CA TYR A 2 -19.25 3.75 8.37
C TYR A 2 -20.16 3.71 9.62
N ASN A 3 -20.67 2.53 10.02
CA ASN A 3 -21.50 2.39 11.23
C ASN A 3 -20.81 2.88 12.52
N ARG A 4 -19.49 2.69 12.65
CA ARG A 4 -18.72 3.16 13.81
C ARG A 4 -18.51 4.68 13.77
N CYS A 5 -18.30 5.23 12.58
CA CYS A 5 -18.24 6.68 12.36
C CYS A 5 -19.55 7.36 12.80
N ASN A 6 -20.70 6.80 12.42
CA ASN A 6 -22.02 7.35 12.77
C ASN A 6 -22.31 7.35 14.28
N LYS A 7 -21.68 6.44 15.03
CA LYS A 7 -21.80 6.36 16.50
C LYS A 7 -20.81 7.26 17.24
N PHE A 8 -20.15 8.20 16.54
CA PHE A 8 -19.09 9.06 17.08
C PHE A 8 -17.97 8.28 17.79
N ASN A 9 -17.75 7.02 17.38
CA ASN A 9 -16.71 6.14 17.92
C ASN A 9 -16.00 5.44 16.75
N PRO A 10 -15.26 6.19 15.92
CA PRO A 10 -14.67 5.68 14.70
C PRO A 10 -13.52 4.71 14.98
N LEU A 11 -13.30 3.78 14.06
CA LEU A 11 -12.09 2.95 14.07
C LEU A 11 -10.98 3.71 13.35
N TRP A 12 -9.91 4.06 14.06
CA TRP A 12 -8.81 4.90 13.54
C TRP A 12 -7.86 4.14 12.61
N ASN A 13 -8.40 3.57 11.52
CA ASN A 13 -7.63 2.81 10.55
C ASN A 13 -7.87 3.33 9.13
N SER A 14 -6.83 3.25 8.31
CA SER A 14 -6.92 3.34 6.85
C SER A 14 -6.50 2.00 6.28
N LEU A 15 -7.41 1.29 5.65
CA LEU A 15 -7.22 -0.09 5.20
C LEU A 15 -7.03 -0.14 3.70
N VAL A 16 -6.16 -1.04 3.26
CA VAL A 16 -6.00 -1.45 1.87
C VAL A 16 -6.52 -2.89 1.75
N LEU A 17 -7.31 -3.16 0.72
CA LEU A 17 -8.01 -4.42 0.53
C LEU A 17 -7.71 -4.95 -0.87
N HIS A 18 -7.56 -6.27 -0.98
CA HIS A 18 -7.47 -7.00 -2.22
C HIS A 18 -8.45 -8.16 -2.20
N THR A 19 -9.07 -8.49 -3.34
CA THR A 19 -10.00 -9.62 -3.46
C THR A 19 -9.38 -10.74 -4.28
N LYS A 20 -9.66 -11.99 -3.90
CA LYS A 20 -9.13 -13.20 -4.57
C LYS A 20 -10.07 -13.74 -5.67
N ASN A 21 -11.25 -13.14 -5.86
CA ASN A 21 -12.32 -13.70 -6.69
C ASN A 21 -12.18 -13.33 -8.18
N GLY A 22 -11.10 -13.78 -8.82
CA GLY A 22 -10.94 -13.79 -10.29
C GLY A 22 -10.73 -12.43 -10.98
N GLN A 23 -10.98 -11.31 -10.28
CA GLN A 23 -10.72 -9.97 -10.80
C GLN A 23 -9.74 -9.24 -9.88
N GLN A 24 -8.68 -8.67 -10.46
CA GLN A 24 -7.70 -7.86 -9.72
C GLN A 24 -8.42 -6.66 -9.13
N TYR A 25 -8.62 -6.69 -7.80
CA TYR A 25 -9.25 -5.62 -7.04
C TYR A 25 -8.23 -5.00 -6.11
N LEU A 26 -8.14 -3.68 -6.10
CA LEU A 26 -7.34 -2.95 -5.12
C LEU A 26 -8.16 -1.78 -4.59
N GLY A 27 -8.67 -1.96 -3.38
CA GLY A 27 -9.56 -1.01 -2.71
C GLY A 27 -8.88 -0.36 -1.52
N LYS A 28 -9.32 0.87 -1.21
CA LYS A 28 -8.92 1.58 0.01
C LYS A 28 -10.14 2.03 0.78
N VAL A 29 -10.13 1.87 2.10
CA VAL A 29 -11.20 2.32 3.00
C VAL A 29 -10.62 3.21 4.10
N TYR A 30 -11.16 4.42 4.23
CA TYR A 30 -10.79 5.35 5.28
C TYR A 30 -11.66 5.20 6.54
N MET A 31 -11.19 5.81 7.64
CA MET A 31 -11.86 5.84 8.94
C MET A 31 -13.34 6.30 8.86
N ILE A 32 -13.62 7.32 8.05
CA ILE A 32 -14.97 7.89 7.87
C ILE A 32 -15.87 7.09 6.91
N GLY A 33 -15.40 5.94 6.41
CA GLY A 33 -16.17 5.07 5.53
C GLY A 33 -16.08 5.40 4.03
N ILE A 34 -15.34 6.46 3.65
CA ILE A 34 -15.01 6.71 2.25
C ILE A 34 -14.18 5.53 1.73
N ASN A 35 -14.61 4.99 0.60
CA ASN A 35 -13.93 3.91 -0.09
C ASN A 35 -13.83 4.22 -1.59
N PHE A 36 -12.77 3.73 -2.21
CA PHE A 36 -12.56 3.82 -3.66
C PHE A 36 -11.61 2.71 -4.12
N GLU A 37 -11.61 2.49 -5.43
CA GLU A 37 -10.74 1.54 -6.13
C GLU A 37 -9.76 2.31 -7.01
N ASP A 38 -8.51 1.84 -7.09
CA ASP A 38 -7.47 2.44 -7.93
C ASP A 38 -6.42 1.37 -8.25
N ASN A 39 -5.71 1.50 -9.38
CA ASN A 39 -4.65 0.58 -9.81
C ASN A 39 -3.47 0.54 -8.82
N HIS A 40 -3.36 1.56 -7.98
CA HIS A 40 -2.28 1.78 -7.03
C HIS A 40 -2.82 2.57 -5.85
N VAL A 41 -2.50 2.14 -4.63
CA VAL A 41 -2.95 2.79 -3.42
C VAL A 41 -1.80 2.98 -2.44
N SER A 42 -1.87 4.05 -1.68
CA SER A 42 -0.94 4.33 -0.57
C SER A 42 -1.75 4.89 0.60
N THR A 43 -1.18 4.87 1.81
CA THR A 43 -1.84 5.40 3.02
C THR A 43 -1.04 6.56 3.59
N ARG A 44 -1.70 7.43 4.37
CA ARG A 44 -1.08 8.53 5.11
C ARG A 44 -0.14 9.38 4.21
N LEU A 45 1.12 9.58 4.62
CA LEU A 45 2.10 10.41 3.91
C LEU A 45 2.52 9.79 2.57
N GLY A 46 2.33 8.48 2.42
CA GLY A 46 2.48 7.78 1.14
C GLY A 46 1.59 8.35 0.05
N ASN A 47 0.41 8.89 0.38
CA ASN A 47 -0.47 9.54 -0.60
C ASN A 47 0.19 10.75 -1.28
N TYR A 48 1.10 11.43 -0.60
CA TYR A 48 1.74 12.65 -1.09
C TYR A 48 3.12 12.36 -1.68
N LEU A 49 3.88 11.44 -1.09
CA LEU A 49 5.27 11.16 -1.47
C LEU A 49 5.41 9.95 -2.39
N ALA A 50 4.72 8.85 -2.09
CA ALA A 50 4.82 7.61 -2.87
C ALA A 50 3.88 7.60 -4.07
N ARG A 51 2.67 8.16 -3.93
CA ARG A 51 1.65 8.14 -4.99
C ARG A 51 2.10 8.80 -6.31
N PRO A 52 2.82 9.93 -6.33
CA PRO A 52 3.33 10.49 -7.58
C PRO A 52 4.28 9.56 -8.33
N ILE A 53 5.15 8.85 -7.59
CA ILE A 53 6.09 7.87 -8.15
C ILE A 53 5.31 6.67 -8.72
N LEU A 54 4.35 6.16 -7.94
CA LEU A 54 3.48 5.08 -8.38
C LEU A 54 2.67 5.47 -9.63
N ARG A 55 2.12 6.69 -9.71
CA ARG A 55 1.40 7.14 -10.92
C ARG A 55 2.27 7.20 -12.17
N HIS A 56 3.54 7.55 -12.00
CA HIS A 56 4.46 7.72 -13.12
C HIS A 56 5.04 6.38 -13.61
N GLU A 57 5.27 5.42 -12.69
CA GLU A 57 6.00 4.18 -12.99
C GLU A 57 5.13 2.92 -12.91
N CYS A 58 3.93 2.97 -12.32
CA CYS A 58 3.04 1.83 -12.24
C CYS A 58 2.34 1.57 -13.58
N ASN A 59 2.55 0.38 -14.13
CA ASN A 59 1.95 -0.09 -15.37
C ASN A 59 1.27 -1.45 -15.16
N VAL A 60 0.30 -1.79 -16.02
CA VAL A 60 -0.50 -3.04 -15.91
C VAL A 60 0.37 -4.30 -16.06
N ASN A 61 1.51 -4.20 -16.77
CA ASN A 61 2.37 -5.34 -17.11
C ASN A 61 3.66 -5.40 -16.26
N LEU A 62 3.64 -4.90 -15.03
CA LEU A 62 4.80 -4.97 -14.14
C LEU A 62 5.09 -6.41 -13.73
N THR A 63 6.36 -6.83 -13.87
CA THR A 63 6.81 -8.08 -13.27
C THR A 63 6.96 -7.93 -11.75
N PHE A 64 6.91 -9.04 -11.01
CA PHE A 64 7.09 -9.03 -9.55
C PHE A 64 8.37 -8.29 -9.12
N LYS A 65 9.49 -8.55 -9.83
CA LYS A 65 10.80 -7.95 -9.51
C LYS A 65 10.81 -6.44 -9.74
N GLU A 66 10.14 -5.97 -10.79
CA GLU A 66 9.99 -4.53 -11.07
C GLU A 66 9.06 -3.87 -10.05
N GLY A 67 7.96 -4.54 -9.67
CA GLY A 67 7.05 -4.10 -8.63
C GLY A 67 7.75 -3.94 -7.28
N VAL A 68 8.57 -4.92 -6.88
CA VAL A 68 9.38 -4.84 -5.65
C VAL A 68 10.34 -3.65 -5.72
N LYS A 69 11.05 -3.46 -6.84
CA LYS A 69 11.97 -2.33 -7.03
C LYS A 69 11.27 -0.97 -6.95
N LEU A 70 10.05 -0.86 -7.52
CA LEU A 70 9.22 0.33 -7.44
C LEU A 70 8.77 0.62 -6.00
N LEU A 71 8.36 -0.42 -5.26
CA LEU A 71 8.00 -0.29 -3.85
C LEU A 71 9.19 0.10 -2.98
N GLU A 72 10.37 -0.47 -3.19
CA GLU A 72 11.60 -0.08 -2.50
C GLU A 72 11.94 1.39 -2.75
N LYS A 73 11.78 1.88 -3.99
CA LYS A 73 11.96 3.29 -4.33
C LYS A 73 10.99 4.19 -3.56
N CYS A 74 9.70 3.83 -3.52
CA CYS A 74 8.69 4.56 -2.76
C CYS A 74 8.99 4.59 -1.26
N MET A 75 9.37 3.44 -0.69
CA MET A 75 9.69 3.33 0.73
C MET A 75 10.97 4.06 1.11
N ARG A 76 11.97 4.14 0.22
CA ARG A 76 13.18 4.94 0.45
C ARG A 76 12.85 6.44 0.58
N VAL A 77 11.98 6.96 -0.29
CA VAL A 77 11.51 8.35 -0.20
C VAL A 77 10.79 8.58 1.14
N LEU A 78 9.92 7.64 1.55
CA LEU A 78 9.25 7.72 2.85
C LEU A 78 10.22 7.65 4.03
N LEU A 79 11.27 6.84 3.95
CA LEU A 79 12.28 6.72 5.00
C LEU A 79 13.04 8.05 5.21
N HIS A 80 13.32 8.79 4.14
CA HIS A 80 14.03 10.07 4.24
C HIS A 80 13.16 11.24 4.70
N HIS A 81 11.85 11.19 4.43
CA HIS A 81 10.95 12.33 4.65
C HIS A 81 9.91 12.12 5.77
N ASP A 82 9.63 10.88 6.19
CA ASP A 82 8.73 10.57 7.31
C ASP A 82 9.51 10.07 8.53
N ARG A 83 9.53 10.90 9.58
CA ARG A 83 10.08 10.59 10.91
C ARG A 83 9.52 9.33 11.58
N SER A 84 8.36 8.84 11.12
CA SER A 84 7.68 7.67 11.70
C SER A 84 8.07 6.37 11.00
N THR A 85 8.80 6.44 9.89
CA THR A 85 9.13 5.28 9.07
C THR A 85 10.33 4.54 9.66
N VAL A 86 10.26 3.20 9.63
CA VAL A 86 11.35 2.32 10.06
C VAL A 86 12.00 1.70 8.83
N ASN A 87 13.31 1.48 8.88
CA ASN A 87 14.09 0.90 7.78
C ASN A 87 13.81 -0.59 7.51
N LYS A 88 12.84 -1.21 8.20
CA LYS A 88 12.47 -2.61 8.02
C LYS A 88 11.08 -2.66 7.42
N ILE A 89 10.96 -3.24 6.23
CA ILE A 89 9.68 -3.38 5.52
C ILE A 89 9.40 -4.85 5.24
N GLN A 90 8.12 -5.16 5.08
CA GLN A 90 7.66 -6.49 4.70
C GLN A 90 6.86 -6.38 3.40
N ILE A 91 7.06 -7.34 2.51
CA ILE A 91 6.37 -7.42 1.23
C ILE A 91 5.47 -8.64 1.27
N ALA A 92 4.24 -8.47 0.79
CA ALA A 92 3.30 -9.56 0.58
C ALA A 92 2.92 -9.59 -0.90
N GLU A 93 2.97 -10.79 -1.49
CA GLU A 93 2.50 -11.06 -2.83
C GLU A 93 1.18 -11.84 -2.75
N ILE A 94 0.24 -11.50 -3.62
CA ILE A 94 -1.02 -12.20 -3.74
C ILE A 94 -1.15 -12.69 -5.18
N THR A 95 -1.20 -14.01 -5.35
CA THR A 95 -1.42 -14.69 -6.63
C THR A 95 -2.67 -15.57 -6.54
N GLU A 96 -3.07 -16.18 -7.65
CA GLU A 96 -4.19 -17.14 -7.65
C GLU A 96 -3.94 -18.32 -6.69
N GLU A 97 -2.69 -18.77 -6.62
CA GLU A 97 -2.25 -19.87 -5.76
C GLU A 97 -2.40 -19.53 -4.26
N GLY A 98 -2.13 -18.28 -3.87
CA GLY A 98 -2.16 -17.93 -2.45
C GLY A 98 -1.62 -16.54 -2.12
N THR A 99 -1.40 -16.33 -0.83
CA THR A 99 -0.74 -15.14 -0.29
C THR A 99 0.59 -15.55 0.29
N THR A 100 1.67 -15.00 -0.25
CA THR A 100 3.03 -15.25 0.22
C THR A 100 3.54 -14.01 0.91
N ILE A 101 3.89 -14.13 2.19
CA ILE A 101 4.47 -13.05 2.97
C ILE A 101 5.96 -13.31 3.10
N TYR A 102 6.77 -12.39 2.57
CA TYR A 102 8.23 -12.51 2.62
C TYR A 102 8.78 -12.09 3.97
N THR A 103 10.01 -12.52 4.25
CA THR A 103 10.74 -12.08 5.45
C THR A 103 11.01 -10.58 5.41
N PRO A 104 11.04 -9.89 6.56
CA PRO A 104 11.34 -8.47 6.62
C PRO A 104 12.69 -8.16 5.98
N ILE A 105 12.70 -7.21 5.04
CA ILE A 105 13.91 -6.71 4.39
C ILE A 105 14.28 -5.35 4.97
N SER A 106 15.58 -5.07 5.04
CA SER A 106 16.08 -3.73 5.40
C SER A 106 16.40 -2.95 4.12
N LEU A 107 15.94 -1.69 4.03
CA LEU A 107 16.27 -0.88 2.86
C LEU A 107 17.74 -0.45 2.95
N LYS A 108 18.44 -0.55 1.83
CA LYS A 108 19.80 0.00 1.71
C LYS A 108 19.69 1.53 1.64
N THR A 109 20.26 2.18 2.64
CA THR A 109 20.53 3.62 2.67
C THR A 109 21.98 3.85 2.28
N TYR A 110 22.24 4.90 1.48
CA TYR A 110 23.59 5.33 1.12
C TYR A 110 24.09 6.37 2.13
#